data_AF-A0A6M1U7W9-F1
#
_entry.id   AF-A0A6M1U7W9-F1
#
_cell.length_a   1.000
_cell.length_b   1.000
_cell.length_c   1.000
_cell.angle_alpha   90.00
_cell.angle_beta   90.00
_cell.angle_gamma   90.00
#
_symmetry.space_group_name_H-M   'P 1'
#
loop_
_entity.id
_entity.type
_entity.pdbx_description
1 polymer ?
#
loop_
_entity_poly.entity_id
_entity_poly.type
_entity_poly.pdbx_seq_one_letter_code
_entity_poly.pdbx_strand_id
1 'polypeptide(L)'
;MSRRNKRKSNDNDTKHFRGNPDYKSAFSAAVTELVDGVRSGAIPDRTERARAIEALIDEYIASTGERPDPAELERLANAALHEELTDQRRNKLTAPEYPFMSEWQLAVRQNREYDIKLAEEIATDGRTYKPPTRRHRTVRENRFVDIYAKSKNAERRRQYRKDTAPGPIIRYHLNEIDRQD
;
A
#
# COMPACT_ATOMS: atom_id res chain seq x y z
N MET A 1 2.31 52.31 23.16
CA MET A 1 2.25 51.26 24.20
C MET A 1 1.21 50.21 23.80
N SER A 2 1.65 49.07 23.28
CA SER A 2 0.74 48.01 22.79
C SER A 2 0.40 47.05 23.94
N ARG A 3 -0.88 46.98 24.32
CA ARG A 3 -1.39 46.04 25.33
C ARG A 3 -1.45 44.66 24.70
N ARG A 4 -0.46 43.82 25.00
CA ARG A 4 -0.43 42.40 24.65
C ARG A 4 -1.57 41.71 25.40
N ASN A 5 -2.64 41.36 24.68
CA ASN A 5 -3.73 40.56 25.23
C ASN A 5 -3.19 39.22 25.72
N LYS A 6 -3.03 39.08 27.04
CA LYS A 6 -2.85 37.78 27.70
C LYS A 6 -4.15 37.01 27.46
N ARG A 7 -4.12 36.03 26.55
CA ARG A 7 -5.16 35.01 26.47
C ARG A 7 -5.19 34.33 27.83
N LYS A 8 -6.33 34.39 28.53
CA LYS A 8 -6.55 33.59 29.74
C LYS A 8 -6.40 32.13 29.30
N SER A 9 -5.40 31.44 29.82
CA SER A 9 -5.36 29.98 29.77
C SER A 9 -6.59 29.50 30.53
N ASN A 10 -7.47 28.76 29.87
CA ASN A 10 -8.53 28.05 30.56
C ASN A 10 -7.86 26.99 31.45
N ASP A 11 -7.74 27.30 32.73
CA ASP A 11 -6.99 26.54 33.74
C ASP A 11 -7.75 25.28 34.21
N ASN A 12 -8.63 24.74 33.37
CA ASN A 12 -9.63 23.73 33.76
C ASN A 12 -9.82 22.56 32.79
N ASP A 13 -9.02 22.39 31.76
CA ASP A 13 -9.14 21.19 30.93
C ASP A 13 -7.80 20.51 30.71
N THR A 14 -7.86 19.18 30.71
CA THR A 14 -6.79 18.21 30.45
C THR A 14 -5.78 18.01 31.60
N LYS A 15 -6.18 17.15 32.55
CA LYS A 15 -5.33 16.46 33.53
C LYS A 15 -5.36 14.95 33.29
N HIS A 16 -5.24 14.50 32.04
CA HIS A 16 -5.38 13.07 31.70
C HIS A 16 -4.23 12.23 32.25
N PHE A 17 -3.03 12.80 32.35
CA PHE A 17 -1.81 12.03 32.65
C PHE A 17 -1.21 12.31 34.04
N ARG A 18 -1.65 13.38 34.73
CA ARG A 18 -1.04 13.79 36.01
C ARG A 18 -1.45 12.85 37.14
N GLY A 19 -0.46 12.15 37.72
CA GLY A 19 -0.67 11.22 38.84
C GLY A 19 -1.18 9.84 38.41
N ASN A 20 -1.21 9.55 37.10
CA ASN A 20 -1.52 8.22 36.60
C ASN A 20 -0.26 7.34 36.64
N PRO A 21 -0.29 6.17 37.32
CA PRO A 21 0.86 5.26 37.38
C PRO A 21 1.26 4.70 36.00
N ASP A 22 0.32 4.66 35.05
CA ASP A 22 0.56 4.21 33.68
C ASP A 22 0.17 5.30 32.66
N TYR A 23 0.85 6.44 32.76
CA TYR A 23 0.67 7.57 31.86
C TYR A 23 1.04 7.23 30.39
N LYS A 24 1.86 6.21 30.16
CA LYS A 24 2.26 5.78 28.80
C LYS A 24 1.12 5.10 28.07
N SER A 25 0.42 4.16 28.72
CA SER A 25 -0.76 3.53 28.10
C SER A 25 -1.90 4.53 27.91
N ALA A 26 -2.10 5.43 28.87
CA ALA A 26 -3.09 6.51 28.75
C ALA A 26 -2.81 7.42 27.55
N PHE A 27 -1.53 7.78 27.32
CA PHE A 27 -1.14 8.56 26.15
C PHE A 27 -1.37 7.79 24.86
N SER A 28 -0.98 6.51 24.79
CA SER A 28 -1.22 5.67 23.60
C SER A 28 -2.72 5.52 23.28
N ALA A 29 -3.58 5.45 24.29
CA ALA A 29 -5.03 5.43 24.12
C ALA A 29 -5.53 6.76 23.54
N ALA A 30 -5.11 7.90 24.10
CA ALA A 30 -5.47 9.23 23.59
C ALA A 30 -4.98 9.46 22.15
N VAL A 31 -3.77 9.00 21.81
CA VAL A 31 -3.26 9.02 20.44
C VAL A 31 -4.13 8.18 19.52
N THR A 32 -4.57 7.00 19.97
CA THR A 32 -5.45 6.13 19.19
C THR A 32 -6.79 6.79 18.91
N GLU A 33 -7.42 7.40 19.92
CA GLU A 33 -8.67 8.14 19.76
C GLU A 33 -8.52 9.30 18.77
N LEU A 34 -7.43 10.07 18.87
CA LEU A 34 -7.15 11.16 17.94
C LEU A 34 -6.97 10.64 16.51
N VAL A 35 -6.17 9.58 16.32
CA VAL A 35 -5.93 8.98 14.99
C VAL A 35 -7.22 8.45 14.37
N ASP A 36 -8.07 7.79 15.15
CA ASP A 36 -9.34 7.27 14.66
C ASP A 36 -10.35 8.40 14.37
N GLY A 37 -10.34 9.48 15.15
CA GLY A 37 -11.06 10.72 14.85
C GLY A 37 -10.63 11.35 13.52
N VAL A 38 -9.33 11.37 13.23
CA VAL A 38 -8.80 11.86 11.95
C VAL A 38 -9.23 10.95 10.79
N ARG A 39 -9.11 9.63 10.94
CA ARG A 39 -9.50 8.64 9.91
C ARG A 39 -11.00 8.66 9.60
N SER A 40 -11.83 8.91 10.61
CA SER A 40 -13.29 9.03 10.45
C SER A 40 -13.73 10.38 9.87
N GLY A 41 -12.80 11.35 9.77
CA GLY A 41 -13.08 12.69 9.26
C GLY A 41 -13.71 13.65 10.28
N ALA A 42 -13.66 13.32 11.58
CA ALA A 42 -14.13 14.21 12.64
C ALA A 42 -13.27 15.47 12.79
N ILE A 43 -11.99 15.40 12.42
CA ILE A 43 -11.04 16.52 12.41
C ILE A 43 -10.45 16.67 11.00
N PRO A 44 -11.21 17.24 10.05
CA PRO A 44 -10.80 17.31 8.65
C PRO A 44 -9.79 18.43 8.39
N ASP A 45 -9.77 19.49 9.21
CA ASP A 45 -8.86 20.61 9.01
C ASP A 45 -7.46 20.32 9.58
N ARG A 46 -6.44 20.57 8.74
CA ARG A 46 -5.04 20.36 9.09
C ARG A 46 -4.59 21.24 10.25
N THR A 47 -5.06 22.49 10.32
CA THR A 47 -4.63 23.42 11.38
C THR A 47 -5.24 23.08 12.73
N GLU A 48 -6.51 22.66 12.75
CA GLU A 48 -7.16 22.14 13.95
C GLU A 48 -6.50 20.87 14.45
N ARG A 49 -6.18 19.94 13.55
CA ARG A 49 -5.47 18.70 13.89
C ARG A 49 -4.08 18.98 14.46
N ALA A 50 -3.32 19.89 13.86
CA ALA A 50 -1.99 20.28 14.37
C ALA A 50 -2.09 20.84 15.79
N ARG A 51 -3.08 21.70 16.08
CA ARG A 51 -3.32 22.24 17.42
C ARG A 51 -3.71 21.16 18.43
N ALA A 52 -4.54 20.20 18.04
CA ALA A 52 -4.93 19.09 18.90
C ALA A 52 -3.73 18.19 19.26
N ILE A 53 -2.87 17.92 18.28
CA ILE A 53 -1.62 17.16 18.48
C ILE A 53 -0.65 17.93 19.39
N GLU A 54 -0.44 19.22 19.14
CA GLU A 54 0.41 20.08 19.98
C GLU A 54 -0.11 20.11 21.42
N ALA A 55 -1.41 20.32 21.62
CA ALA A 55 -2.03 20.34 22.95
C ALA A 55 -1.84 19.01 23.70
N LEU A 56 -2.01 17.88 23.00
CA LEU A 56 -1.83 16.54 23.58
C LEU A 56 -0.37 16.29 24.01
N ILE A 57 0.60 16.71 23.19
CA ILE A 57 2.04 16.59 23.50
C ILE A 57 2.43 17.51 24.66
N ASP A 58 1.98 18.77 24.63
CA ASP A 58 2.27 19.76 25.66
C ASP A 58 1.69 19.33 27.02
N GLU A 59 0.48 18.76 27.04
CA GLU A 59 -0.11 18.20 28.26
C GLU A 59 0.72 17.04 28.82
N TYR A 60 1.16 16.12 27.95
CA TYR A 60 2.01 15.00 28.36
C TYR A 60 3.33 15.49 28.98
N ILE A 61 3.99 16.45 28.34
CA ILE A 61 5.25 17.03 28.84
C ILE A 61 5.02 17.79 30.14
N ALA A 62 3.95 18.59 30.24
CA ALA A 62 3.65 19.36 31.44
C ALA A 62 3.29 18.48 32.66
N SER A 63 2.71 17.29 32.42
CA SER A 63 2.28 16.37 33.46
C SER A 63 3.36 15.39 33.93
N THR A 64 4.20 14.90 33.01
CA THR A 64 5.23 13.89 33.29
C THR A 64 6.63 14.48 33.43
N GLY A 65 6.89 15.62 32.77
CA GLY A 65 8.24 16.18 32.61
C GLY A 65 9.12 15.42 31.61
N GLU A 66 8.61 14.35 31.00
CA GLU A 66 9.33 13.51 30.04
C GLU A 66 8.85 13.74 28.61
N ARG A 67 9.65 13.30 27.64
CA ARG A 67 9.23 13.28 26.22
C ARG A 67 8.39 12.03 25.95
N PRO A 68 7.30 12.14 25.16
CA PRO A 68 6.55 10.97 24.71
C PRO A 68 7.42 9.96 23.94
N ASP A 69 6.97 8.71 23.91
CA ASP A 69 7.62 7.64 23.15
C ASP A 69 7.75 8.04 21.65
N PRO A 70 8.95 7.93 21.05
CA PRO A 70 9.15 8.16 19.62
C PRO A 70 8.14 7.45 18.71
N ALA A 71 7.72 6.23 19.04
CA ALA A 71 6.75 5.48 18.24
C ALA A 71 5.37 6.16 18.21
N GLU A 72 4.94 6.75 19.33
CA GLU A 72 3.66 7.48 19.40
C GLU A 72 3.75 8.83 18.69
N LEU A 73 4.90 9.49 18.75
CA LEU A 73 5.16 10.71 17.97
C LEU A 73 5.10 10.45 16.46
N GLU A 74 5.60 9.30 16.00
CA GLU A 74 5.50 8.89 14.59
C GLU A 74 4.03 8.69 14.17
N ARG A 75 3.21 8.08 15.03
CA ARG A 75 1.77 7.94 14.78
C ARG A 75 1.08 9.30 14.67
N LEU A 76 1.39 10.24 15.55
CA LEU A 76 0.86 11.60 15.51
C LEU A 76 1.35 12.37 14.27
N ALA A 77 2.60 12.17 13.84
CA ALA A 77 3.13 12.76 12.61
C ALA A 77 2.38 12.23 11.36
N ASN A 78 2.10 10.93 11.31
CA ASN A 78 1.29 10.35 10.24
C ASN A 78 -0.16 10.87 10.25
N ALA A 79 -0.74 11.11 11.44
CA ALA A 79 -2.04 11.75 11.54
C ALA A 79 -2.00 13.20 11.05
N ALA A 80 -0.94 13.95 11.36
CA ALA A 80 -0.76 15.31 10.89
C ALA A 80 -0.72 15.41 9.34
N LEU A 81 -0.22 14.37 8.66
CA LEU A 81 -0.10 14.27 7.19
C LEU A 81 -1.18 13.38 6.55
N HIS A 82 -2.34 13.24 7.19
CA HIS A 82 -3.35 12.29 6.78
C HIS A 82 -3.82 12.51 5.33
N GLU A 83 -4.03 13.76 4.91
CA GLU A 83 -4.52 14.10 3.58
C GLU A 83 -3.49 13.73 2.51
N GLU A 84 -2.22 14.02 2.72
CA GLU A 84 -1.14 13.69 1.78
C GLU A 84 -0.94 12.18 1.65
N LEU A 85 -1.01 11.46 2.79
CA LEU A 85 -0.83 10.01 2.82
C LEU A 85 -2.02 9.23 2.25
N THR A 86 -3.25 9.72 2.43
CA THR A 86 -4.47 9.03 1.99
C THR A 86 -5.04 9.51 0.66
N ASP A 87 -4.55 10.62 0.11
CA ASP A 87 -4.98 11.06 -1.22
C ASP A 87 -4.82 9.89 -2.21
N GLN A 88 -5.76 9.68 -3.12
CA GLN A 88 -5.64 8.69 -4.20
C GLN A 88 -5.83 9.31 -5.59
N ARG A 89 -5.91 10.64 -5.64
CA ARG A 89 -6.08 11.38 -6.88
C ARG A 89 -4.90 11.12 -7.80
N ARG A 90 -5.21 11.05 -9.10
CA ARG A 90 -4.20 10.83 -10.15
C ARG A 90 -3.30 12.06 -10.34
N ASN A 91 -3.82 13.26 -10.06
CA ASN A 91 -3.19 14.56 -10.33
C ASN A 91 -2.49 15.20 -9.11
N LYS A 92 -2.13 14.41 -8.09
CA LYS A 92 -1.34 14.87 -6.91
C LYS A 92 -0.05 15.62 -7.24
N LEU A 93 0.48 15.40 -8.44
CA LEU A 93 1.73 15.99 -8.88
C LEU A 93 1.59 17.33 -9.58
N THR A 94 0.41 17.64 -10.09
CA THR A 94 0.18 18.84 -10.91
C THR A 94 -0.83 19.80 -10.29
N ALA A 95 -1.64 19.34 -9.33
CA ALA A 95 -2.67 20.15 -8.69
C ALA A 95 -2.17 21.00 -7.50
N PRO A 96 -1.38 20.46 -6.55
CA PRO A 96 -0.92 21.26 -5.40
C PRO A 96 0.31 22.09 -5.74
N GLU A 97 0.49 23.21 -5.02
CA GLU A 97 1.69 24.06 -5.08
C GLU A 97 2.96 23.28 -4.71
N TYR A 98 2.84 22.34 -3.77
CA TYR A 98 3.90 21.42 -3.35
C TYR A 98 3.53 19.98 -3.72
N PRO A 99 4.02 19.47 -4.87
CA PRO A 99 3.79 18.09 -5.30
C PRO A 99 4.32 17.06 -4.31
N PHE A 100 3.56 15.98 -4.12
CA PHE A 100 3.97 14.84 -3.31
C PHE A 100 3.71 13.52 -4.04
N MET A 101 4.47 12.49 -3.69
CA MET A 101 4.37 11.13 -4.26
C MET A 101 4.24 10.11 -3.15
N SER A 102 3.45 9.06 -3.41
CA SER A 102 3.55 7.84 -2.60
C SER A 102 4.79 7.04 -2.96
N GLU A 103 5.26 6.20 -2.04
CA GLU A 103 6.42 5.31 -2.25
C GLU A 103 6.25 4.44 -3.51
N TRP A 104 5.05 3.87 -3.71
CA TRP A 104 4.75 3.10 -4.91
C TRP A 104 4.86 3.94 -6.19
N GLN A 105 4.40 5.20 -6.18
CA GLN A 105 4.53 6.09 -7.34
C GLN A 105 5.99 6.43 -7.65
N LEU A 106 6.79 6.64 -6.60
CA LEU A 106 8.23 6.87 -6.72
C LEU A 106 8.94 5.64 -7.30
N ALA A 107 8.65 4.45 -6.77
CA ALA A 107 9.19 3.19 -7.28
C ALA A 107 8.80 2.95 -8.74
N VAL A 108 7.55 3.23 -9.14
CA VAL A 108 7.12 3.12 -10.54
C VAL A 108 7.85 4.11 -11.45
N ARG A 109 8.15 5.33 -10.98
CA ARG A 109 8.94 6.30 -11.75
C ARG A 109 10.37 5.86 -11.92
N GLN A 110 11.04 5.45 -10.84
CA GLN A 110 12.40 4.92 -10.88
C GLN A 110 12.51 3.70 -11.80
N ASN A 111 11.53 2.80 -11.77
CA ASN A 111 11.48 1.65 -12.68
C ASN A 111 11.27 2.01 -14.16
N ARG A 112 10.83 3.24 -14.47
CA ARG A 112 10.71 3.76 -15.83
C ARG A 112 11.89 4.62 -16.25
N GLU A 113 12.76 4.98 -15.31
CA GLU A 113 14.00 5.68 -15.63
C GLU A 113 14.92 4.69 -16.37
N TYR A 114 15.50 5.16 -17.47
CA TYR A 114 16.48 4.42 -18.22
C TYR A 114 17.87 4.95 -17.88
N ASP A 115 18.86 4.07 -17.88
CA ASP A 115 20.26 4.47 -17.72
C ASP A 115 20.64 5.45 -18.84
N ILE A 116 21.47 6.44 -18.50
CA ILE A 116 21.97 7.47 -19.41
C ILE A 116 22.72 6.83 -20.59
N LYS A 117 23.32 5.65 -20.38
CA LYS A 117 23.95 4.84 -21.43
C LYS A 117 23.02 4.55 -22.61
N LEU A 118 21.71 4.47 -22.40
CA LEU A 118 20.76 4.31 -23.49
C LEU A 118 20.85 5.49 -24.48
N ALA A 119 21.14 6.70 -24.02
CA ALA A 119 21.33 7.86 -24.86
C ALA A 119 22.67 7.83 -25.62
N GLU A 120 23.72 7.25 -25.05
CA GLU A 120 25.02 7.06 -25.73
C GLU A 120 24.93 6.11 -26.93
N GLU A 121 23.99 5.17 -26.89
CA GLU A 121 23.75 4.20 -27.95
C GLU A 121 22.94 4.77 -29.13
N ILE A 122 22.37 5.96 -28.96
CA ILE A 122 21.66 6.68 -30.00
C ILE A 122 22.69 7.54 -30.74
N ALA A 123 22.86 7.29 -32.03
CA ALA A 123 23.74 8.10 -32.85
C ALA A 123 23.16 9.51 -33.05
N THR A 124 23.97 10.44 -33.56
CA THR A 124 23.62 11.86 -33.73
C THR A 124 22.40 12.08 -34.64
N ASP A 125 22.08 11.10 -35.49
CA ASP A 125 20.89 11.06 -36.36
C ASP A 125 19.61 10.57 -35.65
N GLY A 126 19.69 10.28 -34.35
CA GLY A 126 18.57 9.78 -33.53
C GLY A 126 18.28 8.30 -33.72
N ARG A 127 19.15 7.55 -34.41
CA ARG A 127 18.92 6.13 -34.73
C ARG A 127 19.78 5.21 -33.85
N THR A 128 19.23 4.04 -33.56
CA THR A 128 19.96 2.95 -32.89
C THR A 128 20.34 1.91 -33.93
N TYR A 129 21.64 1.59 -34.03
CA TYR A 129 22.18 0.62 -35.01
C TYR A 129 22.27 -0.81 -34.46
N LYS A 130 21.64 -1.09 -33.31
CA LYS A 130 21.61 -2.42 -32.72
C LYS A 130 20.69 -3.35 -33.52
N PRO A 131 21.02 -4.64 -33.62
CA PRO A 131 20.11 -5.62 -34.21
C PRO A 131 18.78 -5.63 -33.44
N PRO A 132 17.63 -5.72 -34.12
CA PRO A 132 16.33 -5.66 -33.48
C PRO A 132 16.13 -6.89 -32.59
N THR A 133 16.26 -6.71 -31.28
CA THR A 133 15.94 -7.74 -30.29
C THR A 133 14.49 -7.60 -29.84
N ARG A 134 13.81 -8.72 -29.60
CA ARG A 134 12.44 -8.67 -29.09
C ARG A 134 12.46 -8.11 -27.67
N ARG A 135 11.61 -7.10 -27.40
CA ARG A 135 11.43 -6.55 -26.05
C ARG A 135 11.04 -7.67 -25.09
N HIS A 136 11.64 -7.68 -23.89
CA HIS A 136 11.11 -8.46 -22.79
C HIS A 136 9.69 -7.99 -22.46
N ARG A 137 8.74 -8.92 -22.39
CA ARG A 137 7.36 -8.59 -22.01
C ARG A 137 7.33 -8.13 -20.56
N THR A 138 6.47 -7.16 -20.26
CA THR A 138 6.26 -6.70 -18.89
C THR A 138 5.58 -7.79 -18.05
N VAL A 139 5.69 -7.71 -16.72
CA VAL A 139 5.01 -8.64 -15.80
C VAL A 139 3.50 -8.70 -16.07
N ARG A 140 2.89 -7.54 -16.38
CA ARG A 140 1.47 -7.45 -16.74
C ARG A 140 1.15 -8.23 -18.02
N GLU A 141 1.94 -8.08 -19.07
CA GLU A 141 1.74 -8.78 -20.34
C GLU A 141 1.94 -10.29 -20.20
N ASN A 142 2.94 -10.72 -19.44
CA ASN A 142 3.16 -12.14 -19.14
C ASN A 142 1.97 -12.75 -18.40
N ARG A 143 1.34 -12.02 -17.46
CA ARG A 143 0.15 -12.49 -16.76
C ARG A 143 -1.00 -12.85 -17.71
N PHE A 144 -1.25 -12.03 -18.73
CA PHE A 144 -2.31 -12.31 -19.71
C PHE A 144 -1.96 -13.48 -20.64
N VAL A 145 -0.71 -13.56 -21.08
CA VAL A 145 -0.21 -14.69 -21.87
C VAL A 145 -0.33 -16.00 -21.09
N ASP A 146 0.01 -15.99 -19.80
CA ASP A 146 -0.07 -17.15 -18.92
C ASP A 146 -1.52 -17.62 -18.72
N ILE A 147 -2.47 -16.71 -18.53
CA ILE A 147 -3.89 -17.05 -18.38
C ILE A 147 -4.40 -17.74 -19.66
N TYR A 148 -4.13 -17.16 -20.82
CA TYR A 148 -4.54 -17.73 -22.11
C TYR A 148 -3.84 -19.05 -22.41
N ALA A 149 -2.54 -19.16 -22.13
CA ALA A 149 -1.79 -20.39 -22.32
C ALA A 149 -2.27 -21.51 -21.38
N LYS A 150 -2.57 -21.19 -20.12
CA LYS A 150 -3.10 -22.15 -19.14
C LYS A 150 -4.49 -22.67 -19.53
N SER A 151 -5.38 -21.81 -20.04
CA SER A 151 -6.70 -22.24 -20.50
C SER A 151 -6.60 -23.19 -21.70
N LYS A 152 -5.79 -22.84 -22.71
CA LYS A 152 -5.54 -23.71 -23.88
C LYS A 152 -4.84 -25.01 -23.52
N ASN A 153 -3.91 -24.99 -22.57
CA ASN A 153 -3.27 -26.21 -22.08
C ASN A 153 -4.23 -27.08 -21.27
N ALA A 154 -5.22 -26.51 -20.58
CA ALA A 154 -6.27 -27.28 -19.92
C ALA A 154 -7.19 -27.97 -20.95
N GLU A 155 -7.60 -27.26 -22.01
CA GLU A 155 -8.36 -27.84 -23.13
C GLU A 155 -7.59 -29.00 -23.78
N ARG A 156 -6.31 -28.79 -24.14
CA ARG A 156 -5.46 -29.84 -24.72
C ARG A 156 -5.33 -31.07 -23.82
N ARG A 157 -5.14 -30.87 -22.51
CA ARG A 157 -5.05 -32.00 -21.54
C ARG A 157 -6.36 -32.79 -21.46
N ARG A 158 -7.51 -32.12 -21.51
CA ARG A 158 -8.83 -32.80 -21.54
C ARG A 158 -8.98 -33.65 -22.79
N GLN A 159 -8.61 -33.10 -23.95
CA GLN A 159 -8.66 -33.80 -25.23
C GLN A 159 -7.71 -35.01 -25.22
N TYR A 160 -6.44 -34.82 -24.85
CA TYR A 160 -5.46 -35.90 -24.75
C TYR A 160 -5.90 -37.03 -23.82
N ARG A 161 -6.52 -36.70 -22.67
CA ARG A 161 -7.07 -37.71 -21.75
C ARG A 161 -8.20 -38.51 -22.39
N LYS A 162 -9.05 -37.88 -23.20
CA LYS A 162 -10.12 -38.56 -23.94
C LYS A 162 -9.54 -39.49 -25.00
N ASP A 163 -8.56 -39.00 -25.75
CA ASP A 163 -7.96 -39.73 -26.88
C ASP A 163 -7.08 -40.90 -26.41
N THR A 164 -6.45 -40.77 -25.24
CA THR A 164 -5.58 -41.79 -24.65
C THR A 164 -6.31 -42.67 -23.63
N ALA A 165 -7.63 -42.50 -23.45
CA ALA A 165 -8.39 -43.34 -22.54
C ALA A 165 -8.40 -44.78 -23.08
N PRO A 166 -8.07 -45.80 -22.26
CA PRO A 166 -8.15 -47.18 -22.71
C PRO A 166 -9.60 -47.52 -23.08
N GLY A 167 -9.78 -48.22 -24.20
CA GLY A 167 -11.09 -48.75 -24.60
C GLY A 167 -11.63 -49.76 -23.58
N PRO A 168 -12.93 -50.06 -23.60
CA PRO A 168 -13.49 -51.10 -22.75
C PRO A 168 -12.83 -52.44 -23.07
N ILE A 169 -12.34 -53.13 -22.04
CA ILE A 169 -11.74 -54.46 -22.18
C ILE A 169 -12.88 -55.46 -22.35
N ILE A 170 -13.07 -55.94 -23.58
CA ILE A 170 -14.04 -57.01 -23.87
C ILE A 170 -13.38 -58.35 -23.55
N ARG A 171 -13.93 -59.07 -22.58
CA ARG A 171 -13.49 -60.43 -22.23
C ARG A 171 -14.45 -61.43 -22.87
N TYR A 172 -13.92 -62.33 -23.69
CA TYR A 172 -14.67 -63.47 -24.20
C TYR A 172 -14.31 -64.71 -23.38
N HIS A 173 -15.31 -65.37 -22.81
CA HIS A 173 -15.15 -66.67 -22.15
C HIS A 173 -15.23 -67.76 -23.22
N LEU A 174 -14.11 -68.42 -23.52
CA LEU A 174 -14.01 -69.36 -24.64
C LEU A 174 -14.43 -70.80 -24.31
N ASN A 175 -14.75 -71.12 -23.06
CA ASN A 175 -15.03 -72.49 -22.62
C ASN A 175 -16.31 -72.58 -21.77
N GLU A 176 -17.47 -72.37 -22.38
CA GLU A 176 -18.73 -72.98 -21.91
C GLU A 176 -19.09 -74.06 -22.93
N ILE A 177 -18.43 -75.21 -22.81
CA ILE A 177 -18.89 -76.43 -23.48
C ILE A 177 -20.00 -76.98 -22.58
N ASP A 178 -21.24 -76.85 -23.04
CA ASP A 178 -22.41 -77.51 -22.49
C ASP A 178 -22.10 -79.01 -22.33
N ARG A 179 -21.84 -79.43 -21.09
CA ARG A 179 -22.03 -80.83 -20.71
C ARG A 179 -23.53 -81.00 -20.47
N GLN A 180 -24.24 -81.45 -21.50
CA GLN A 180 -25.53 -82.10 -21.31
C GLN A 180 -25.25 -83.54 -20.83
N ASP A 181 -25.98 -83.89 -19.77
CA ASP A 181 -26.00 -85.11 -18.95
C ASP A 181 -25.54 -86.43 -19.59
#